data_AF-A0A970KE31-F1
#
_entry.id   AF-A0A970KE31-F1
#
_cell.length_a   1.000
_cell.length_b   1.000
_cell.length_c   1.000
_cell.angle_alpha   90.00
_cell.angle_beta   90.00
_cell.angle_gamma   90.00
#
_symmetry.space_group_name_H-M   'P 1'
#
loop_
_entity.id
_entity.type
_entity.pdbx_description
1 polymer ?
#
loop_
_entity_poly.entity_id
_entity_poly.type
_entity_poly.pdbx_seq_one_letter_code
_entity_poly.pdbx_strand_id
1 'polypeptide(L)'
;MATTFYNNIFLAANYLVGTNSYGLGFYNNLFVNSFAIPGGSFGAENITGISQADIFINQTGNSFSYDHDYHLKPTSAGVEGGSDGFDIGLYGSSVPYKEGAVPFNPHITDQAISPGTNPQGQIEVNIQVEAQPR
;
A
#
# COMPACT_ATOMS: atom_id res chain seq x y z
N MET A 1 -18.61 -5.06 -16.77
CA MET A 1 -18.08 -3.90 -16.03
C MET A 1 -16.69 -3.63 -16.58
N ALA A 2 -16.37 -2.38 -16.90
CA ALA A 2 -15.01 -1.95 -17.22
C ALA A 2 -14.14 -2.12 -15.96
N THR A 3 -12.92 -2.64 -16.10
CA THR A 3 -11.95 -2.65 -14.99
C THR A 3 -11.39 -1.24 -14.84
N THR A 4 -11.47 -0.69 -13.64
CA THR A 4 -11.02 0.66 -13.36
C THR A 4 -9.95 0.68 -12.28
N PHE A 5 -8.93 1.49 -12.50
CA PHE A 5 -7.80 1.73 -11.59
C PHE A 5 -7.90 3.16 -11.04
N TYR A 6 -8.06 3.27 -9.73
CA TYR A 6 -8.11 4.54 -8.98
C TYR A 6 -6.97 4.63 -7.98
N ASN A 7 -6.38 5.82 -7.83
CA ASN A 7 -5.47 6.15 -6.71
C ASN A 7 -4.24 5.22 -6.60
N ASN A 8 -3.75 4.67 -7.72
CA ASN A 8 -2.60 3.77 -7.75
C ASN A 8 -1.30 4.50 -8.13
N ILE A 9 -0.18 3.93 -7.71
CA ILE A 9 1.16 4.32 -8.19
C ILE A 9 1.72 3.22 -9.08
N PHE A 10 2.09 3.57 -10.30
CA PHE A 10 2.67 2.65 -11.29
C PHE A 10 4.15 2.95 -11.52
N LEU A 11 5.02 2.04 -11.06
CA LEU A 11 6.49 2.18 -11.17
C LEU A 11 7.09 1.61 -12.45
N ALA A 12 6.36 0.77 -13.19
CA ALA A 12 6.93 -0.02 -14.28
C ALA A 12 7.57 0.88 -15.37
N ALA A 13 8.89 0.72 -15.53
CA ALA A 13 9.72 1.42 -16.52
C ALA A 13 9.54 0.93 -17.97
N ASN A 14 9.14 -0.34 -18.17
CA ASN A 14 9.26 -1.02 -19.46
C ASN A 14 7.98 -1.74 -19.93
N TYR A 15 6.90 -1.69 -19.16
CA TYR A 15 5.64 -2.33 -19.52
C TYR A 15 4.51 -1.31 -19.61
N LEU A 16 3.95 -1.20 -20.82
CA LEU A 16 2.77 -0.39 -21.10
C LEU A 16 1.57 -0.99 -20.35
N VAL A 17 1.17 -0.33 -19.27
CA VAL A 17 -0.05 -0.68 -18.51
C VAL A 17 -1.26 -0.65 -19.47
N GLY A 18 -2.02 -1.74 -19.52
CA GLY A 18 -3.20 -1.84 -20.39
C GLY A 18 -2.92 -2.11 -21.87
N THR A 19 -1.73 -2.62 -22.24
CA THR A 19 -1.46 -3.07 -23.62
C THR A 19 -2.48 -4.12 -24.07
N ASN A 20 -2.95 -4.02 -25.32
CA ASN A 20 -3.94 -4.93 -25.92
C ASN A 20 -5.24 -5.07 -25.09
N SER A 21 -5.53 -4.08 -24.24
CA SER A 21 -6.71 -4.06 -23.39
C SER A 21 -7.62 -2.91 -23.82
N TYR A 22 -8.93 -3.11 -23.70
CA TYR A 22 -9.94 -2.15 -24.10
C TYR A 22 -10.95 -1.95 -22.98
N GLY A 23 -11.56 -0.75 -22.93
CA GLY A 23 -12.56 -0.42 -21.92
C GLY A 23 -12.01 -0.40 -20.49
N LEU A 24 -10.72 -0.06 -20.31
CA LEU A 24 -10.17 0.19 -18.98
C LEU A 24 -10.42 1.64 -18.56
N GLY A 25 -10.55 1.88 -17.26
CA GLY A 25 -10.57 3.23 -16.70
C GLY A 25 -9.32 3.49 -15.86
N PHE A 26 -8.68 4.64 -16.05
CA PHE A 26 -7.54 5.08 -15.24
C PHE A 26 -7.81 6.47 -14.68
N TYR A 27 -8.00 6.61 -13.38
CA TYR A 27 -8.31 7.88 -12.74
C TYR A 27 -7.43 8.13 -11.53
N ASN A 28 -6.93 9.37 -11.38
CA ASN A 28 -6.16 9.76 -10.19
C ASN A 28 -4.98 8.82 -9.89
N ASN A 29 -4.33 8.28 -10.91
CA ASN A 29 -3.14 7.44 -10.74
C ASN A 29 -1.88 8.24 -11.00
N LEU A 30 -0.79 7.85 -10.35
CA LEU A 30 0.55 8.42 -10.53
C LEU A 30 1.45 7.43 -11.27
N PHE A 31 2.02 7.85 -12.39
CA PHE A 31 2.92 7.05 -13.22
C PHE A 31 4.32 7.63 -13.20
N VAL A 32 5.32 6.77 -12.97
CA VAL A 32 6.73 7.18 -13.02
C VAL A 32 7.12 7.63 -14.44
N ASN A 33 6.54 6.99 -15.45
CA ASN A 33 6.81 7.28 -16.85
C ASN A 33 5.68 8.09 -17.48
N SER A 34 5.95 8.65 -18.65
CA SER A 34 4.88 9.16 -19.51
C SER A 34 3.90 8.02 -19.80
N PHE A 35 2.63 8.22 -19.46
CA PHE A 35 1.57 7.25 -19.70
C PHE A 35 0.55 7.86 -20.64
N ALA A 36 0.34 7.21 -21.78
CA ALA A 36 -0.76 7.52 -22.67
C ALA A 36 -1.87 6.50 -22.42
N ILE A 37 -3.10 6.99 -22.26
CA ILE A 37 -4.26 6.12 -22.09
C ILE A 37 -4.38 5.21 -23.31
N PRO A 38 -4.43 3.87 -23.14
CA PRO A 38 -4.55 2.94 -24.26
C PRO A 38 -5.81 3.18 -25.09
N GLY A 39 -5.74 2.89 -26.39
CA GLY A 39 -6.86 3.08 -27.32
C GLY A 39 -8.13 2.34 -26.85
N GLY A 40 -9.27 3.02 -26.86
CA GLY A 40 -10.54 2.47 -26.37
C GLY A 40 -10.64 2.32 -24.85
N SER A 41 -9.68 2.86 -24.10
CA SER A 41 -9.75 3.05 -22.64
C SER A 41 -9.99 4.53 -22.31
N PHE A 42 -10.31 4.80 -21.06
CA PHE A 42 -10.68 6.13 -20.57
C PHE A 42 -9.86 6.50 -19.35
N GLY A 43 -9.77 7.79 -19.06
CA GLY A 43 -9.10 8.25 -17.86
C GLY A 43 -9.02 9.77 -17.75
N ALA A 44 -8.86 10.24 -16.52
CA ALA A 44 -8.72 11.65 -16.18
C ALA A 44 -7.88 11.80 -14.91
N GLU A 45 -7.33 13.00 -14.68
CA GLU A 45 -6.58 13.35 -13.47
C GLU A 45 -5.40 12.41 -13.15
N ASN A 46 -4.82 11.75 -14.16
CA ASN A 46 -3.61 10.96 -13.97
C ASN A 46 -2.37 11.87 -14.03
N ILE A 47 -1.45 11.66 -13.11
CA ILE A 47 -0.16 12.33 -13.04
C ILE A 47 0.87 11.41 -13.68
N THR A 48 1.66 11.90 -14.64
CA THR A 48 2.57 11.05 -15.42
C THR A 48 3.96 11.67 -15.56
N GLY A 49 4.97 10.84 -15.77
CA GLY A 49 6.35 11.29 -15.96
C GLY A 49 7.03 11.80 -14.70
N ILE A 50 6.61 11.31 -13.52
CA ILE A 50 7.18 11.70 -12.23
C ILE A 50 8.42 10.83 -11.93
N SER A 51 9.54 11.45 -11.58
CA SER A 51 10.71 10.68 -11.12
C SER A 51 10.34 9.84 -9.90
N GLN A 52 10.69 8.55 -9.92
CA GLN A 52 10.47 7.66 -8.77
C GLN A 52 11.10 8.21 -7.48
N ALA A 53 12.23 8.89 -7.58
CA ALA A 53 12.91 9.50 -6.44
C ALA A 53 12.11 10.64 -5.79
N ASP A 54 11.10 11.19 -6.46
CA ASP A 54 10.26 12.27 -5.95
C ASP A 54 8.96 11.77 -5.30
N ILE A 55 8.68 10.45 -5.38
CA ILE A 55 7.43 9.87 -4.91
C ILE A 55 7.53 9.43 -3.45
N PHE A 56 8.46 8.52 -3.14
CA PHE A 56 8.49 7.82 -1.85
C PHE A 56 9.60 8.31 -0.93
N ILE A 57 9.42 8.19 0.38
CA ILE A 57 10.47 8.49 1.36
C ILE A 57 11.74 7.67 1.06
N ASN A 58 11.61 6.36 0.87
CA ASN A 58 12.74 5.48 0.53
C ASN A 58 12.31 4.24 -0.27
N GLN A 59 12.31 4.34 -1.60
CA GLN A 59 12.05 3.18 -2.45
C GLN A 59 12.86 3.27 -3.74
N THR A 60 13.56 2.18 -4.09
CA THR A 60 14.38 2.12 -5.30
C THR A 60 14.14 0.84 -6.09
N GLY A 61 14.39 0.90 -7.40
CA GLY A 61 14.16 -0.23 -8.30
C GLY A 61 12.69 -0.60 -8.44
N ASN A 62 12.42 -1.82 -8.91
CA ASN A 62 11.07 -2.33 -9.20
C ASN A 62 10.64 -3.49 -8.30
N SER A 63 11.50 -3.92 -7.38
CA SER A 63 11.24 -5.04 -6.50
C SER A 63 10.69 -4.57 -5.16
N PHE A 64 9.75 -5.33 -4.60
CA PHE A 64 9.30 -5.13 -3.24
C PHE A 64 10.42 -5.44 -2.24
N SER A 65 10.53 -4.63 -1.18
CA SER A 65 11.42 -4.86 -0.04
C SER A 65 10.79 -4.33 1.23
N TYR A 66 10.94 -5.06 2.35
CA TYR A 66 10.55 -4.57 3.68
C TYR A 66 11.51 -3.50 4.23
N ASP A 67 12.68 -3.32 3.62
CA ASP A 67 13.62 -2.25 3.97
C ASP A 67 13.27 -0.90 3.29
N HIS A 68 12.28 -0.90 2.41
CA HIS A 68 11.78 0.31 1.75
C HIS A 68 10.69 0.98 2.59
N ASP A 69 10.60 2.30 2.45
CA ASP A 69 9.52 3.14 2.96
C ASP A 69 8.69 3.67 1.78
N TYR A 70 7.48 3.12 1.66
CA TYR A 70 6.53 3.41 0.59
C TYR A 70 5.58 4.59 0.91
N HIS A 71 5.77 5.29 2.04
CA HIS A 71 5.06 6.53 2.28
C HIS A 71 5.47 7.58 1.26
N LEU A 72 4.55 8.47 0.93
CA LEU A 72 4.85 9.59 0.05
C LEU A 72 5.79 10.58 0.73
N LYS A 73 6.71 11.17 -0.05
CA LYS A 73 7.38 12.39 0.38
C LYS A 73 6.33 13.50 0.54
N PRO A 74 6.52 14.44 1.48
CA PRO A 74 5.63 15.61 1.59
C PRO A 74 5.54 16.45 0.31
N THR A 75 6.56 16.37 -0.55
CA THR A 75 6.63 17.08 -1.84
C THR A 75 6.16 16.23 -3.02
N SER A 76 5.72 14.99 -2.79
CA SER A 76 5.25 14.11 -3.84
C SER A 76 4.01 14.68 -4.50
N ALA A 77 3.93 14.58 -5.82
CA ALA A 77 2.73 14.97 -6.58
C ALA A 77 1.50 14.11 -6.23
N GLY A 78 1.69 12.98 -5.54
CA GLY A 78 0.60 12.12 -5.08
C GLY A 78 -0.09 12.62 -3.80
N VAL A 79 0.46 13.61 -3.10
CA VAL A 79 -0.15 14.17 -1.89
C VAL A 79 -1.48 14.85 -2.25
N GLU A 80 -2.55 14.49 -1.54
CA GLU A 80 -3.93 14.93 -1.80
C GLU A 80 -4.43 14.69 -3.25
N GLY A 81 -3.77 13.81 -4.00
CA GLY A 81 -4.09 13.56 -5.42
C GLY A 81 -5.20 12.54 -5.67
N GLY A 82 -5.68 11.85 -4.62
CA GLY A 82 -6.68 10.81 -4.71
C GLY A 82 -8.08 11.36 -4.99
N SER A 83 -8.90 10.58 -5.70
CA SER A 83 -10.28 10.95 -6.04
C SER A 83 -11.22 11.07 -4.82
N ASP A 84 -10.76 10.62 -3.66
CA ASP A 84 -11.47 10.54 -2.38
C ASP A 84 -10.93 11.53 -1.34
N GLY A 85 -10.03 12.44 -1.73
CA GLY A 85 -9.45 13.45 -0.85
C GLY A 85 -8.28 12.95 0.01
N PHE A 86 -7.80 11.73 -0.24
CA PHE A 86 -6.57 11.19 0.36
C PHE A 86 -5.41 11.26 -0.65
N ASP A 87 -4.22 10.89 -0.19
CA ASP A 87 -3.06 10.72 -1.06
C ASP A 87 -3.28 9.60 -2.10
N ILE A 88 -2.53 9.63 -3.20
CA ILE A 88 -2.44 8.50 -4.13
C ILE A 88 -1.51 7.44 -3.52
N GLY A 89 -1.93 6.18 -3.51
CA GLY A 89 -1.08 5.04 -3.16
C GLY A 89 -1.48 4.31 -1.87
N LEU A 90 -0.55 3.51 -1.36
CA LEU A 90 -0.83 2.45 -0.38
C LEU A 90 -1.35 2.96 0.98
N TYR A 91 -0.89 4.14 1.41
CA TYR A 91 -1.28 4.77 2.69
C TYR A 91 -2.31 5.89 2.50
N GLY A 92 -2.69 6.18 1.26
CA GLY A 92 -3.62 7.26 0.93
C GLY A 92 -5.05 6.73 0.81
N SER A 93 -5.68 6.41 1.94
CA SER A 93 -7.11 6.07 1.96
C SER A 93 -7.72 6.25 3.35
N SER A 94 -9.04 6.08 3.45
CA SER A 94 -9.74 6.04 4.74
C SER A 94 -9.36 4.84 5.63
N VAL A 95 -8.72 3.83 5.07
CA VAL A 95 -8.20 2.65 5.78
C VAL A 95 -6.78 2.39 5.25
N PRO A 96 -5.80 3.21 5.66
CA PRO A 96 -4.44 3.12 5.12
C PRO A 96 -3.82 1.75 5.42
N TYR A 97 -2.92 1.30 4.54
CA TYR A 97 -2.13 0.12 4.83
C TYR A 97 -1.34 0.30 6.13
N LYS A 98 -1.27 -0.77 6.90
CA LYS A 98 -0.49 -0.82 8.12
C LYS A 98 0.75 -1.69 7.91
N GLU A 99 1.89 -1.17 8.32
CA GLU A 99 3.15 -1.91 8.28
C GLU A 99 3.04 -3.28 8.95
N GLY A 100 3.66 -4.27 8.33
CA GLY A 100 3.59 -5.68 8.76
C GLY A 100 2.25 -6.37 8.47
N ALA A 101 1.28 -5.67 7.85
CA ALA A 101 -0.04 -6.21 7.51
C ALA A 101 -0.74 -6.90 8.69
N VAL A 102 -0.47 -6.44 9.91
CA VAL A 102 -0.97 -7.08 11.12
C VAL A 102 -2.48 -6.87 11.19
N PRO A 103 -3.28 -7.96 11.26
CA PRO A 103 -4.73 -7.84 11.28
C PRO A 103 -5.25 -7.00 12.46
N PHE A 104 -6.38 -6.32 12.25
CA PHE A 104 -7.03 -5.54 13.30
C PHE A 104 -7.68 -6.41 14.38
N ASN A 105 -7.93 -7.70 14.12
CA ASN A 105 -8.48 -8.56 15.15
C ASN A 105 -7.48 -8.74 16.30
N PRO A 106 -7.96 -8.78 17.55
CA PRO A 106 -7.12 -9.09 18.68
C PRO A 106 -6.33 -10.38 18.43
N HIS A 107 -5.04 -10.34 18.71
CA HIS A 107 -4.17 -11.51 18.61
C HIS A 107 -3.20 -11.53 19.78
N ILE A 108 -2.67 -12.73 20.06
CA ILE A 108 -1.66 -12.94 21.09
C ILE A 108 -0.37 -12.26 20.62
N THR A 109 0.08 -11.26 21.36
CA THR A 109 1.34 -10.54 21.10
C THR A 109 2.49 -11.12 21.89
N ASP A 110 2.22 -11.69 23.06
CA ASP A 110 3.20 -12.40 23.88
C ASP A 110 2.56 -13.62 24.57
N GLN A 111 3.33 -14.69 24.69
CA GLN A 111 2.94 -15.86 25.46
C GLN A 111 4.12 -16.42 26.27
N ALA A 112 3.90 -16.57 27.58
CA ALA A 112 4.80 -17.25 28.48
C ALA A 112 4.03 -18.35 29.21
N ILE A 113 4.38 -19.60 28.91
CA ILE A 113 3.82 -20.79 29.55
C ILE A 113 4.96 -21.49 30.27
N SER A 114 4.82 -21.67 31.59
CA SER A 114 5.83 -22.37 32.40
C SER A 114 6.04 -23.79 31.88
N PRO A 115 7.28 -24.30 31.78
CA PRO A 115 7.55 -25.65 31.29
C PRO A 115 7.10 -26.76 32.26
N GLY A 116 6.64 -26.41 33.46
CA GLY A 116 6.20 -27.38 34.47
C GLY A 116 5.29 -26.76 35.54
N THR A 117 4.75 -27.62 36.40
CA THR A 117 3.86 -27.21 37.48
C THR A 117 4.62 -26.73 38.71
N ASN A 118 4.03 -25.80 39.46
CA ASN A 118 4.47 -25.44 40.80
C ASN A 118 4.20 -26.59 41.81
N PRO A 119 4.67 -26.50 43.07
CA PRO A 119 4.46 -27.53 44.09
C PRO A 119 2.99 -27.84 44.42
N GLN A 120 2.05 -26.97 44.02
CA GLN A 120 0.61 -27.15 44.15
C GLN A 120 -0.02 -27.80 42.91
N GLY A 121 0.78 -28.17 41.91
CA GLY A 121 0.31 -28.80 40.67
C GLY A 121 -0.29 -27.83 39.65
N GLN A 122 -0.03 -26.52 39.75
CA GLN A 122 -0.55 -25.50 38.84
C GLN A 122 0.51 -25.09 37.81
N ILE A 123 0.10 -24.80 36.58
CA ILE A 123 0.96 -24.25 35.52
C ILE A 123 0.76 -22.73 35.43
N GLU A 124 1.85 -21.98 35.43
CA GLU A 124 1.78 -20.53 35.23
C GLU A 124 1.68 -20.21 33.74
N VAL A 125 0.69 -19.39 33.39
CA VAL A 125 0.39 -18.97 32.02
C VAL A 125 0.19 -17.47 32.04
N ASN A 126 0.96 -16.76 31.22
CA ASN A 126 0.78 -15.34 30.94
C ASN A 126 0.61 -15.17 29.43
N ILE A 127 -0.49 -14.53 29.03
CA ILE A 127 -0.82 -14.28 27.63
C ILE A 127 -1.16 -12.80 27.51
N GLN A 128 -0.43 -12.09 26.66
CA GLN A 128 -0.76 -10.74 26.27
C GLN A 128 -1.55 -10.76 24.96
N VAL A 129 -2.70 -10.12 24.96
CA VAL A 129 -3.56 -9.98 23.78
C VAL A 129 -3.77 -8.50 23.54
N GLU A 130 -3.51 -8.07 22.31
CA GLU A 130 -3.75 -6.69 21.91
C GLU A 130 -4.60 -6.66 20.66
N ALA A 131 -5.62 -5.80 20.68
CA ALA A 131 -6.20 -5.29 19.46
C ALA A 131 -5.23 -4.25 18.89
N GLN A 132 -4.99 -4.32 17.60
CA GLN A 132 -4.13 -3.34 16.95
C GLN A 132 -4.85 -1.99 16.87
N PRO A 133 -4.21 -0.87 17.26
CA PRO A 133 -4.77 0.45 17.03
C PRO A 133 -4.98 0.66 15.52
N ARG A 134 -6.05 1.39 15.19
CA ARG A 134 -6.28 1.92 13.85
C ARG A 134 -5.24 2.97 13.51
#